data_AF-A0A1R4GD39-F1
#
_entry.id   AF-A0A1R4GD39-F1
#
_cell.length_a   1.000
_cell.length_b   1.000
_cell.length_c   1.000
_cell.angle_alpha   90.00
_cell.angle_beta   90.00
_cell.angle_gamma   90.00
#
_symmetry.space_group_name_H-M   'P 1'
#
loop_
_entity.id
_entity.type
_entity.pdbx_description
1 polymer ?
#
loop_
_entity_poly.entity_id
_entity_poly.type
_entity_poly.pdbx_seq_one_letter_code
_entity_poly.pdbx_strand_id
1 'polypeptide(L)'
;MATATSETAHSLEGAAVNTANPDTASVQSLQMKSVEMVQGTPNNTVVENSILGPIPMEHGLILAGIIFAIGLCGVMVRRNFLFMLMSLEIMMSAAGLAFIVAGSHWLSADGQVMFIFILTLAAAEASLGLAILLQFYHRRGHLDIDSANEMRG
;
A
#
# COMPACT_ATOMS: atom_id res chain seq x y z
N MET A 1 -38.25 14.89 51.43
CA MET A 1 -38.90 13.73 52.05
C MET A 1 -38.83 12.62 51.00
N ALA A 2 -37.97 11.60 51.04
CA ALA A 2 -37.19 10.89 52.08
C ALA A 2 -35.82 10.47 51.45
N THR A 3 -34.67 10.40 52.17
CA THR A 3 -34.15 9.25 52.98
C THR A 3 -34.01 7.96 52.13
N ALA A 4 -32.95 7.14 52.07
CA ALA A 4 -31.56 7.08 52.53
C ALA A 4 -30.92 5.79 51.94
N THR A 5 -29.61 5.56 52.21
CA THR A 5 -28.93 4.27 52.50
C THR A 5 -28.96 3.12 51.47
N SER A 6 -27.82 2.71 50.91
CA SER A 6 -26.79 1.79 51.46
C SER A 6 -27.18 0.31 51.46
N GLU A 7 -26.29 -0.49 50.87
CA GLU A 7 -25.88 -1.84 51.29
C GLU A 7 -26.90 -3.00 51.24
N THR A 8 -26.63 -4.05 50.44
CA THR A 8 -26.02 -5.34 50.86
C THR A 8 -26.70 -5.94 52.08
N ALA A 9 -26.99 -7.22 52.19
CA ALA A 9 -26.94 -8.40 51.35
C ALA A 9 -27.68 -9.45 52.20
N HIS A 10 -27.79 -10.67 51.66
CA HIS A 10 -27.81 -11.88 52.48
C HIS A 10 -29.04 -12.07 53.38
N SER A 11 -29.91 -12.98 52.97
CA SER A 11 -29.83 -14.32 53.57
C SER A 11 -30.85 -15.29 52.98
N LEU A 12 -30.27 -16.39 52.47
CA LEU A 12 -30.66 -17.79 52.73
C LEU A 12 -32.03 -18.21 52.19
N GLU A 13 -32.17 -19.25 51.36
CA GLU A 13 -31.98 -20.66 51.70
C GLU A 13 -32.17 -21.40 50.35
N GLY A 14 -31.27 -22.27 49.88
CA GLY A 14 -31.30 -23.68 50.22
C GLY A 14 -32.04 -24.52 49.17
N ALA A 15 -31.53 -25.72 48.90
CA ALA A 15 -32.17 -26.84 48.19
C ALA A 15 -32.09 -26.90 46.65
N ALA A 16 -30.94 -27.44 46.21
CA ALA A 16 -30.84 -28.54 45.24
C ALA A 16 -32.17 -29.09 44.64
N VAL A 17 -32.38 -28.85 43.35
CA VAL A 17 -33.09 -29.79 42.48
C VAL A 17 -32.36 -29.82 41.13
N ASN A 18 -31.30 -30.62 41.08
CA ASN A 18 -30.70 -31.09 39.84
C ASN A 18 -31.65 -32.14 39.25
N THR A 19 -32.54 -31.72 38.36
CA THR A 19 -33.35 -32.64 37.55
C THR A 19 -32.45 -33.23 36.45
N ALA A 20 -31.69 -34.26 36.82
CA ALA A 20 -31.00 -35.12 35.87
C ALA A 20 -32.06 -35.91 35.08
N ASN A 21 -32.46 -35.37 33.94
CA ASN A 21 -33.19 -36.09 32.90
C ASN A 21 -32.19 -37.02 32.17
N PRO A 22 -32.30 -38.36 32.29
CA PRO A 22 -31.32 -39.29 31.73
C PRO A 22 -31.34 -39.34 30.18
N ASP A 23 -32.43 -38.89 29.55
CA ASP A 23 -32.60 -38.95 28.11
C ASP A 23 -31.82 -37.86 27.36
N THR A 24 -31.43 -36.77 28.02
CA THR A 24 -30.71 -35.65 27.38
C THR A 24 -29.21 -35.90 27.20
N ALA A 25 -28.60 -36.82 27.96
CA ALA A 25 -27.16 -37.10 27.86
C ALA A 25 -26.81 -37.98 26.65
N SER A 26 -27.70 -38.90 26.26
CA SER A 26 -27.49 -39.83 25.14
C SER A 26 -27.61 -39.13 23.77
N VAL A 27 -28.58 -38.24 23.58
CA VAL A 27 -28.69 -37.41 22.37
C VAL A 27 -27.52 -36.44 22.19
N GLN A 28 -26.95 -35.92 23.29
CA GLN A 28 -25.81 -35.00 23.22
C GLN A 28 -24.50 -35.70 22.82
N SER A 29 -24.31 -36.96 23.25
CA SER A 29 -23.18 -37.79 22.81
C SER A 29 -23.28 -38.24 21.35
N LEU A 30 -24.49 -38.49 20.84
CA LEU A 30 -24.73 -38.83 19.42
C LEU A 30 -24.58 -37.60 18.50
N GLN A 31 -24.90 -36.41 19.00
CA GLN A 31 -24.59 -35.15 18.32
C GLN A 31 -23.09 -34.86 18.29
N MET A 32 -22.34 -35.15 19.36
CA MET A 32 -20.87 -35.00 19.36
C MET A 32 -20.17 -35.95 18.39
N LYS A 33 -20.59 -37.23 18.31
CA LYS A 33 -20.01 -38.22 17.38
C LYS A 33 -20.23 -37.86 15.90
N SER A 34 -21.34 -37.19 15.59
CA SER A 34 -21.68 -36.78 14.23
C SER A 34 -20.92 -35.52 13.77
N VAL A 35 -20.50 -34.67 14.71
CA VAL A 35 -19.73 -33.45 14.41
C VAL A 35 -18.26 -33.75 14.14
N GLU A 36 -17.67 -34.75 14.80
CA GLU A 36 -16.27 -35.15 14.53
C GLU A 36 -16.09 -35.85 13.16
N MET A 37 -17.14 -36.46 12.61
CA MET A 37 -17.07 -37.24 11.36
C MET A 37 -17.15 -36.38 10.06
N VAL A 38 -17.20 -35.04 10.17
CA VAL A 38 -17.24 -34.13 9.00
C VAL A 38 -15.92 -33.38 8.79
N GLN A 39 -14.91 -33.59 9.64
CA GLN A 39 -13.57 -32.96 9.50
C GLN A 39 -12.58 -33.83 8.71
N GLY A 40 -13.00 -34.35 7.56
CA GLY A 40 -12.20 -35.24 6.71
C GLY A 40 -12.05 -34.80 5.25
N THR A 41 -12.41 -33.57 4.89
CA THR A 41 -12.16 -33.07 3.53
C THR A 41 -10.82 -32.33 3.51
N PRO A 42 -9.79 -32.81 2.79
CA PRO A 42 -8.57 -32.03 2.60
C PRO A 42 -8.95 -30.74 1.86
N ASN A 43 -8.91 -29.62 2.58
CA ASN A 43 -9.10 -28.28 2.02
C ASN A 43 -7.96 -27.96 1.05
N ASN A 44 -8.11 -28.42 -0.18
CA ASN A 44 -7.38 -27.93 -1.35
C ASN A 44 -7.68 -26.45 -1.67
N THR A 45 -8.61 -25.81 -0.97
CA THR A 45 -8.89 -24.37 -1.06
C THR A 45 -7.93 -23.50 -0.21
N VAL A 46 -7.25 -24.06 0.79
CA VAL A 46 -6.29 -23.30 1.62
C VAL A 46 -4.91 -23.20 0.95
N VAL A 47 -4.56 -24.18 0.12
CA VAL A 47 -3.36 -24.15 -0.73
C VAL A 47 -3.51 -23.25 -1.96
N GLU A 48 -4.73 -23.01 -2.43
CA GLU A 48 -4.96 -22.12 -3.60
C GLU A 48 -4.87 -20.62 -3.25
N ASN A 49 -5.00 -20.26 -1.96
CA ASN A 49 -4.94 -18.86 -1.51
C ASN A 49 -3.55 -18.44 -0.98
N SER A 50 -2.62 -19.39 -0.83
CA SER A 50 -1.27 -19.13 -0.29
C SER A 50 -0.24 -18.76 -1.39
N ILE A 51 -0.65 -18.81 -2.67
CA ILE A 51 0.14 -18.29 -3.81
C ILE A 51 0.13 -16.76 -3.91
N LEU A 52 -0.81 -16.08 -3.24
CA LEU A 52 -0.75 -14.64 -3.00
C LEU A 52 -0.35 -14.39 -1.54
N GLY A 53 0.92 -14.65 -1.23
CA GLY A 53 1.53 -14.05 -0.03
C GLY A 53 1.39 -12.52 -0.08
N PRO A 54 1.28 -11.82 1.07
CA PRO A 54 1.25 -10.37 1.11
C PRO A 54 2.40 -9.82 0.27
N ILE A 55 2.11 -8.97 -0.72
CA ILE A 55 3.15 -8.45 -1.63
C ILE A 55 4.18 -7.71 -0.76
N PRO A 56 5.43 -8.20 -0.65
CA PRO A 56 6.40 -7.59 0.24
C PRO A 56 6.78 -6.21 -0.30
N MET A 57 6.78 -5.19 0.56
CA MET A 57 7.07 -3.80 0.15
C MET A 57 8.44 -3.66 -0.53
N GLU A 58 9.38 -4.55 -0.23
CA GLU A 58 10.69 -4.62 -0.86
C GLU A 58 10.60 -4.73 -2.39
N HIS A 59 9.63 -5.47 -2.93
CA HIS A 59 9.45 -5.63 -4.37
C HIS A 59 9.00 -4.31 -5.00
N GLY A 60 8.11 -3.57 -4.32
CA GLY A 60 7.66 -2.26 -4.78
C GLY A 60 8.77 -1.21 -4.73
N LEU A 61 9.59 -1.21 -3.68
CA LEU A 61 10.75 -0.31 -3.56
C LEU A 61 11.86 -0.65 -4.57
N ILE A 62 12.13 -1.94 -4.80
CA ILE A 62 13.10 -2.38 -5.81
C ILE A 62 12.62 -1.96 -7.21
N LEU A 63 11.33 -2.14 -7.51
CA LEU A 63 10.75 -1.69 -8.78
C LEU A 63 10.89 -0.17 -8.95
N ALA A 64 10.55 0.62 -7.93
CA ALA A 64 10.75 2.07 -7.95
C ALA A 64 12.23 2.42 -8.19
N GLY A 65 13.15 1.75 -7.50
CA GLY A 65 14.59 1.95 -7.65
C GLY A 65 15.09 1.64 -9.06
N ILE A 66 14.62 0.56 -9.67
CA ILE A 66 14.98 0.19 -11.05
C ILE A 66 14.50 1.25 -12.04
N ILE A 67 13.23 1.67 -11.94
CA ILE A 67 12.67 2.70 -12.85
C ILE A 67 13.41 4.03 -12.65
N PHE A 68 13.70 4.40 -11.41
CA PHE A 68 14.47 5.61 -11.10
C PHE A 68 15.88 5.54 -11.70
N ALA A 69 16.58 4.41 -11.57
CA ALA A 69 17.91 4.22 -12.14
C ALA A 69 17.91 4.26 -13.68
N ILE A 70 16.86 3.73 -14.33
CA ILE A 70 16.68 3.84 -15.79
C ILE A 70 16.49 5.30 -16.19
N GLY A 71 15.67 6.06 -15.47
CA GLY A 71 15.50 7.50 -15.69
C GLY A 71 16.83 8.25 -15.51
N LEU A 72 17.57 7.96 -14.45
CA LEU A 72 18.88 8.57 -14.18
C LEU A 72 19.88 8.27 -15.30
N CYS A 73 19.95 7.02 -15.77
CA CYS A 73 20.76 6.63 -16.92
C CYS A 73 20.34 7.39 -18.19
N GLY A 74 19.04 7.58 -18.40
CA GLY A 74 18.49 8.37 -19.49
C GLY A 74 18.99 9.83 -19.48
N VAL A 75 18.99 10.48 -18.31
CA VAL A 75 19.52 11.84 -18.15
C VAL A 75 21.01 11.92 -18.48
N MET A 76 21.81 10.94 -18.04
CA MET A 76 23.28 10.95 -18.27
C MET A 76 23.68 10.65 -19.73
N VAL A 77 22.94 9.79 -20.43
CA VAL A 77 23.32 9.31 -21.77
C VAL A 77 22.81 10.24 -22.88
N ARG A 78 21.71 10.95 -22.65
CA ARG A 78 21.01 11.69 -23.72
C ARG A 78 21.50 13.14 -23.81
N ARG A 79 22.04 13.51 -24.96
CA ARG A 79 22.41 14.90 -25.30
C ARG A 79 21.22 15.79 -25.69
N ASN A 80 20.10 15.19 -26.04
CA ASN A 80 18.94 15.92 -26.53
C ASN A 80 18.02 16.33 -25.36
N PHE A 81 17.75 17.63 -25.24
CA PHE A 81 17.04 18.20 -24.09
C PHE A 81 15.65 17.59 -23.85
N LEU A 82 14.90 17.30 -24.93
CA LEU A 82 13.60 16.63 -24.80
C LEU A 82 13.71 15.23 -24.18
N PHE A 83 14.76 14.48 -24.51
CA PHE A 83 14.96 13.15 -23.93
C PHE A 83 15.41 13.23 -22.46
N MET A 84 16.11 14.29 -22.07
CA MET A 84 16.40 14.57 -20.65
C MET A 84 15.12 14.87 -19.87
N LEU A 85 14.22 15.72 -20.39
CA LEU A 85 12.92 16.01 -19.76
C LEU A 85 12.08 14.74 -19.57
N MET A 86 11.97 13.90 -20.61
CA MET A 86 11.27 12.61 -20.50
C MET A 86 11.89 11.68 -19.46
N SER A 87 13.20 11.73 -19.29
CA SER A 87 13.90 10.92 -18.29
C SER A 87 13.65 11.44 -16.87
N LEU A 88 13.55 12.75 -16.68
CA LEU A 88 13.16 13.39 -15.42
C LEU A 88 11.72 13.01 -15.02
N GLU A 89 10.79 12.99 -15.97
CA GLU A 89 9.41 12.51 -15.73
C GLU A 89 9.38 11.06 -15.23
N ILE A 90 10.20 10.19 -15.81
CA ILE A 90 10.33 8.79 -15.37
C ILE A 90 10.88 8.71 -13.94
N MET A 91 11.89 9.52 -13.60
CA MET A 91 12.46 9.58 -12.24
C MET A 91 11.43 10.07 -11.22
N MET A 92 10.68 11.12 -11.54
CA MET A 92 9.65 11.68 -10.67
C MET A 92 8.49 10.69 -10.46
N SER A 93 8.07 9.99 -11.52
CA SER A 93 7.06 8.93 -11.43
C SER A 93 7.52 7.77 -10.54
N ALA A 94 8.79 7.36 -10.65
CA ALA A 94 9.37 6.33 -9.79
C ALA A 94 9.41 6.73 -8.31
N ALA A 95 9.79 7.98 -8.02
CA ALA A 95 9.74 8.53 -6.66
C ALA A 95 8.29 8.53 -6.13
N GLY A 96 7.32 8.91 -6.96
CA GLY A 96 5.90 8.85 -6.64
C GLY A 96 5.43 7.42 -6.32
N LEU A 97 5.86 6.43 -7.09
CA LEU A 97 5.57 5.02 -6.84
C LEU A 97 6.15 4.56 -5.49
N ALA A 98 7.37 4.99 -5.13
CA ALA A 98 7.94 4.68 -3.81
C ALA A 98 7.10 5.25 -2.66
N PHE A 99 6.55 6.47 -2.80
CA PHE A 99 5.64 7.04 -1.79
C PHE A 99 4.32 6.29 -1.68
N ILE A 100 3.72 5.82 -2.79
CA ILE A 100 2.52 4.99 -2.74
C ILE A 100 2.80 3.66 -2.04
N VAL A 101 3.93 3.00 -2.36
CA VAL A 101 4.32 1.72 -1.74
C VAL A 101 4.62 1.89 -0.25
N ALA A 102 5.25 2.99 0.14
CA ALA A 102 5.42 3.32 1.55
C ALA A 102 4.04 3.55 2.21
N GLY A 103 3.19 4.40 1.63
CA GLY A 103 1.85 4.67 2.18
C GLY A 103 0.98 3.43 2.33
N SER A 104 1.08 2.47 1.40
CA SER A 104 0.34 1.19 1.49
C SER A 104 0.85 0.30 2.61
N HIS A 105 2.15 0.33 2.93
CA HIS A 105 2.71 -0.42 4.05
C HIS A 105 2.22 0.08 5.42
N TRP A 106 2.13 1.40 5.61
CA TRP A 106 1.64 1.99 6.86
C TRP A 106 0.14 2.29 6.88
N LEU A 107 -0.63 1.81 5.89
CA LEU A 107 -2.07 2.10 5.72
C LEU A 107 -2.40 3.60 5.86
N SER A 108 -1.50 4.46 5.38
CA SER A 108 -1.56 5.90 5.58
C SER A 108 -1.86 6.62 4.27
N ALA A 109 -2.77 7.59 4.31
CA ALA A 109 -3.12 8.40 3.15
C ALA A 109 -1.98 9.34 2.71
N ASP A 110 -1.00 9.60 3.58
CA ASP A 110 0.13 10.50 3.33
C ASP A 110 0.93 10.13 2.07
N GLY A 111 1.12 8.82 1.81
CA GLY A 111 1.80 8.36 0.60
C GLY A 111 1.05 8.71 -0.69
N GLN A 112 -0.28 8.67 -0.65
CA GLN A 112 -1.13 9.06 -1.78
C GLN A 112 -1.17 10.58 -1.96
N VAL A 113 -1.21 11.34 -0.86
CA VAL A 113 -1.13 12.80 -0.88
C VAL A 113 0.19 13.26 -1.50
N MET A 114 1.31 12.67 -1.08
CA MET A 114 2.63 12.97 -1.64
C MET A 114 2.69 12.63 -3.14
N PHE A 115 2.07 11.52 -3.57
CA PHE A 115 2.00 11.18 -4.99
C PHE A 115 1.28 12.24 -5.82
N ILE A 116 0.18 12.81 -5.33
CA ILE A 116 -0.55 13.89 -6.02
C ILE A 116 0.32 15.15 -6.10
N PHE A 117 1.07 15.48 -5.04
CA PHE A 117 2.03 16.59 -5.08
C PHE A 117 3.11 16.36 -6.14
N ILE A 118 3.64 15.15 -6.24
CA ILE A 118 4.64 14.79 -7.27
C ILE A 118 4.05 14.90 -8.68
N LEU A 119 2.82 14.45 -8.91
CA LEU A 119 2.16 14.63 -10.21
C LEU A 119 1.97 16.11 -10.57
N THR A 120 1.62 16.93 -9.58
CA THR A 120 1.45 18.38 -9.77
C THR A 120 2.78 19.05 -10.08
N LEU A 121 3.85 18.65 -9.36
CA LEU A 121 5.21 19.14 -9.59
C LEU A 121 5.71 18.71 -10.98
N ALA A 122 5.49 17.46 -11.38
CA ALA A 122 5.82 16.96 -12.71
C ALA A 122 5.10 17.75 -13.82
N ALA A 123 3.80 18.02 -13.67
CA ALA A 123 3.06 18.85 -14.62
C ALA A 123 3.63 20.28 -14.74
N ALA A 124 4.03 20.88 -13.61
CA ALA A 124 4.65 22.20 -13.59
C ALA A 124 6.04 22.19 -14.25
N GLU A 125 6.86 21.18 -13.95
CA GLU A 125 8.18 21.00 -14.54
C GLU A 125 8.11 20.76 -16.04
N ALA A 126 7.26 19.84 -16.51
CA ALA A 126 7.06 19.59 -17.93
C ALA A 126 6.65 20.86 -18.69
N SER A 127 5.76 21.67 -18.11
CA SER A 127 5.32 22.93 -18.70
C SER A 127 6.47 23.93 -18.81
N LEU A 128 7.28 24.06 -17.75
CA LEU A 128 8.44 24.96 -17.73
C LEU A 128 9.56 24.47 -18.67
N GLY A 129 9.87 23.17 -18.62
CA GLY A 129 10.88 22.51 -19.43
C GLY A 129 10.57 22.61 -20.92
N LEU A 130 9.31 22.38 -21.31
CA LEU A 130 8.87 22.56 -22.70
C LEU A 130 8.90 24.03 -23.13
N ALA A 131 8.49 24.97 -22.27
CA ALA A 131 8.58 26.40 -22.59
C ALA A 131 10.03 26.82 -22.90
N ILE A 132 10.99 26.39 -22.07
CA ILE A 132 12.42 26.63 -22.29
C ILE A 132 12.91 25.91 -23.54
N LEU A 133 12.52 24.64 -23.74
CA LEU A 133 12.88 23.84 -24.91
C LEU A 133 12.45 24.52 -26.22
N LEU A 134 11.20 25.00 -26.30
CA LEU A 134 10.68 25.69 -27.49
C LEU A 134 11.44 26.99 -27.75
N GLN A 135 11.71 27.77 -26.69
CA GLN A 135 12.46 29.01 -26.82
C GLN A 135 13.91 28.75 -27.28
N PHE A 136 14.54 27.68 -26.80
CA PHE A 136 15.88 27.27 -27.21
C PHE A 136 15.89 26.78 -28.67
N TYR A 137 14.92 25.95 -29.05
CA TYR A 137 14.76 25.48 -30.43
C TYR A 137 14.57 26.64 -31.40
N HIS A 138 13.79 27.65 -31.03
CA HIS A 138 13.57 28.83 -31.87
C HIS A 138 14.86 29.65 -32.10
N ARG A 139 15.81 29.63 -31.15
CA ARG A 139 17.08 30.37 -31.26
C ARG A 139 18.19 29.59 -31.94
N ARG A 140 18.26 28.26 -31.76
CA ARG A 140 19.39 27.42 -32.20
C ARG A 140 19.05 26.45 -33.33
N GLY A 141 17.76 26.15 -33.57
CA GLY A 141 17.30 25.22 -34.60
C GLY A 141 17.54 23.73 -34.31
N HIS A 142 18.19 23.38 -33.19
CA HIS A 142 18.40 22.01 -32.75
C HIS A 142 18.27 21.89 -31.23
N LEU A 143 18.05 20.68 -30.73
CA LEU A 143 17.77 20.37 -29.31
C LEU A 143 18.97 19.78 -28.55
N ASP A 144 20.18 19.96 -29.09
CA ASP A 144 21.43 19.53 -28.47
C ASP A 144 21.86 20.47 -27.32
N ILE A 145 22.08 19.90 -26.14
CA ILE A 145 22.53 20.60 -24.92
C ILE A 145 23.97 21.10 -25.05
N ASP A 146 24.84 20.40 -25.80
CA ASP A 146 26.27 20.71 -25.88
C ASP A 146 26.53 22.06 -26.56
N SER A 147 25.54 22.56 -27.29
CA SER A 147 25.59 23.85 -27.97
C SER A 147 25.35 25.05 -27.04
N ALA A 148 24.99 24.82 -25.78
CA ALA A 148 24.85 25.86 -24.76
C ALA A 148 26.18 26.21 -24.05
N ASN A 149 27.32 26.05 -24.73
CA ASN A 149 28.67 26.20 -24.15
C ASN A 149 29.29 27.62 -24.33
N GLU A 150 28.48 28.68 -24.28
CA GLU A 150 28.96 30.05 -24.56
C GLU A 150 29.67 30.73 -23.38
N MET A 151 29.43 30.29 -22.14
CA MET A 151 30.12 30.82 -20.97
C MET A 151 31.22 29.86 -20.55
N ARG A 152 32.48 30.29 -20.69
CA ARG A 152 33.67 29.55 -20.23
C ARG A 152 34.41 30.43 -19.22
N GLY A 153 34.75 29.83 -18.08
CA GLY A 153 35.62 30.44 -17.06
C GLY A 153 37.09 30.34 -17.46
#